data_AF-A0A1I1LAE0-F1
#
_entry.id   AF-A0A1I1LAE0-F1
#
_cell.length_a   1.000
_cell.length_b   1.000
_cell.length_c   1.000
_cell.angle_alpha   90.00
_cell.angle_beta   90.00
_cell.angle_gamma   90.00
#
_symmetry.space_group_name_H-M   'P 1'
#
loop_
_entity.id
_entity.type
_entity.pdbx_description
1 polymer ?
#
loop_
_entity_poly.entity_id
_entity_poly.type
_entity_poly.pdbx_seq_one_letter_code
_entity_poly.pdbx_strand_id
1 'polypeptide(L)'
;MNQDQSRTLTQIVEALAGTRLHERKGGKFYFNFYLNSKAGDTPIEALDLGVRAYNSLKRAGYSTIGELAEAIAEGTEIAKIRNCGAKSCREIMEKLFLYQYNAFPQEKREEYVKEVILLNASKNT
;
A
#
# COMPACT_ATOMS: atom_id res chain seq x y z
N MET A 1 -22.90 12.43 4.03
CA MET A 1 -22.90 11.07 3.45
C MET A 1 -21.45 10.70 3.15
N ASN A 2 -20.75 10.08 4.09
CA ASN A 2 -19.37 9.55 3.90
C ASN A 2 -19.20 8.41 4.89
N GLN A 3 -19.82 7.27 4.60
CA GLN A 3 -19.95 6.17 5.55
C GLN A 3 -18.79 5.16 5.45
N ASP A 4 -17.68 5.51 4.78
CA ASP A 4 -16.69 4.50 4.38
C ASP A 4 -15.22 4.85 4.59
N GLN A 5 -14.91 5.73 5.56
CA GLN A 5 -13.52 6.13 5.81
C GLN A 5 -12.69 5.14 6.65
N SER A 6 -13.23 3.98 7.04
CA SER A 6 -12.53 3.06 7.95
C SER A 6 -12.45 1.61 7.45
N ARG A 7 -12.57 1.35 6.14
CA ARG A 7 -12.34 -0.01 5.63
C ARG A 7 -10.85 -0.34 5.64
N THR A 8 -10.49 -1.43 6.31
CA THR A 8 -9.14 -1.99 6.27
C THR A 8 -8.92 -2.74 4.95
N LEU A 9 -7.64 -2.95 4.58
CA LEU A 9 -7.27 -3.81 3.45
C LEU A 9 -8.01 -5.15 3.51
N THR A 10 -8.03 -5.79 4.68
CA THR A 10 -8.71 -7.08 4.88
C THR A 10 -10.20 -6.99 4.58
N GLN A 11 -10.88 -5.95 5.06
CA GLN A 11 -12.32 -5.77 4.81
C GLN A 11 -12.62 -5.51 3.33
N ILE A 12 -11.75 -4.77 2.63
CA ILE A 12 -11.89 -4.50 1.19
C ILE A 12 -11.77 -5.81 0.40
N VAL A 13 -10.72 -6.59 0.69
CA VAL A 13 -10.46 -7.85 -0.02
C VAL A 13 -11.56 -8.88 0.27
N GLU A 14 -11.98 -9.00 1.54
CA GLU A 14 -13.05 -9.92 1.93
C GLU A 14 -14.39 -9.55 1.27
N ALA A 15 -14.73 -8.26 1.24
CA ALA A 15 -15.97 -7.78 0.62
C ALA A 15 -16.00 -7.94 -0.91
N LEU A 16 -14.88 -7.74 -1.59
CA LEU A 16 -14.84 -7.73 -3.07
C LEU A 16 -14.49 -9.09 -3.68
N ALA A 17 -13.76 -9.93 -2.96
CA ALA A 17 -13.28 -11.19 -3.51
C ALA A 17 -13.67 -12.42 -2.68
N GLY A 18 -14.36 -12.26 -1.54
CA GLY A 18 -14.77 -13.37 -0.69
C GLY A 18 -13.60 -14.17 -0.13
N THR A 19 -12.38 -13.61 -0.13
CA THR A 19 -11.16 -14.25 0.37
C THR A 19 -10.50 -13.35 1.39
N ARG A 20 -9.74 -13.97 2.30
CA ARG A 20 -8.93 -13.21 3.24
C ARG A 20 -7.51 -13.14 2.72
N LEU A 21 -7.01 -11.92 2.54
CA LEU A 21 -5.58 -11.68 2.41
C LEU A 21 -4.95 -11.83 3.81
N HIS A 22 -4.74 -13.06 4.25
CA HIS A 22 -4.04 -13.35 5.49
C HIS A 22 -2.58 -13.66 5.21
N GLU A 23 -1.73 -12.74 5.67
CA GLU A 23 -0.29 -12.89 5.73
C GLU A 23 0.08 -14.12 6.57
N ARG A 24 0.76 -15.09 5.95
CA ARG A 24 1.69 -15.92 6.73
C ARG A 24 2.62 -14.98 7.50
N LYS A 25 3.00 -15.32 8.73
CA LYS A 25 3.90 -14.47 9.54
C LYS A 25 5.17 -14.15 8.74
N GLY A 26 5.37 -12.88 8.37
CA GLY A 26 6.49 -12.43 7.52
C GLY A 26 6.23 -12.42 6.01
N GLY A 27 5.00 -12.69 5.57
CA GLY A 27 4.58 -12.59 4.17
C GLY A 27 4.67 -11.16 3.65
N LYS A 28 5.07 -11.02 2.39
CA LYS A 28 5.12 -9.74 1.69
C LYS A 28 3.79 -9.50 0.99
N PHE A 29 3.32 -8.25 1.04
CA PHE A 29 2.14 -7.79 0.32
C PHE A 29 2.57 -7.09 -0.96
N TYR A 30 2.04 -7.53 -2.10
CA TYR A 30 2.38 -7.03 -3.42
C TYR A 30 1.15 -6.45 -4.12
N PHE A 31 1.30 -5.31 -4.77
CA PHE A 31 0.27 -4.73 -5.65
C PHE A 31 0.97 -3.89 -6.72
N ASN A 32 0.32 -3.73 -7.87
CA ASN A 32 0.77 -2.77 -8.86
C ASN A 32 0.32 -1.37 -8.45
N PHE A 33 1.26 -0.42 -8.49
CA PHE A 33 1.00 0.98 -8.20
C PHE A 33 0.97 1.75 -9.51
N TYR A 34 -0.11 2.47 -9.76
CA TYR A 34 -0.30 3.28 -10.96
C TYR A 34 -0.22 4.75 -10.56
N LEU A 35 0.94 5.34 -10.79
CA LEU A 35 1.16 6.76 -10.54
C LEU A 35 0.36 7.60 -11.53
N ASN A 36 -0.40 8.56 -11.02
CA ASN A 36 -0.83 9.70 -11.82
C ASN A 36 -0.07 10.94 -11.35
N SER A 37 -0.01 11.99 -12.18
CA SER A 37 0.76 13.21 -11.89
C SER A 37 0.40 13.81 -10.52
N LYS A 38 -0.86 13.76 -10.10
CA LYS A 38 -1.31 14.26 -8.78
C LYS A 38 -0.80 13.41 -7.62
N ALA A 39 -0.78 12.09 -7.77
CA ALA A 39 -0.27 11.16 -6.76
C ALA A 39 1.24 11.31 -6.57
N GLY A 40 1.98 11.61 -7.64
CA GLY A 40 3.42 11.83 -7.60
C GLY A 40 3.84 12.93 -6.64
N ASP A 41 3.18 14.09 -6.72
CA ASP A 41 3.49 15.27 -5.92
C ASP A 41 2.89 15.24 -4.50
N THR A 42 2.10 14.22 -4.18
CA THR A 42 1.40 14.14 -2.89
C THR A 42 2.40 13.82 -1.76
N PRO A 43 2.44 14.60 -0.67
CA PRO A 43 3.32 14.33 0.47
C PRO A 43 2.98 13.00 1.18
N ILE A 44 3.99 12.32 1.74
CA ILE A 44 3.79 11.05 2.47
C ILE A 44 2.89 11.18 3.71
N GLU A 45 2.71 12.40 4.23
CA GLU A 45 1.79 12.77 5.30
C GLU A 45 0.33 12.44 4.95
N ALA A 46 -0.03 12.46 3.66
CA ALA A 46 -1.36 12.12 3.20
C ALA A 46 -1.72 10.63 3.38
N LEU A 47 -0.72 9.77 3.61
CA LEU A 47 -0.93 8.34 3.87
C LEU A 47 -1.40 8.06 5.31
N ASP A 48 -1.40 9.06 6.20
CA ASP A 48 -1.79 8.90 7.61
C ASP A 48 -1.04 7.72 8.28
N LEU A 49 0.29 7.77 8.16
CA LEU A 49 1.20 6.76 8.70
C LEU A 49 1.42 7.00 10.20
N GLY A 50 1.53 5.92 10.97
CA GLY A 50 2.04 5.97 12.32
C GLY A 50 3.45 6.58 12.37
N VAL A 51 3.75 7.27 13.47
CA VAL A 51 4.98 8.06 13.69
C VAL A 51 6.26 7.29 13.31
N ARG A 52 6.32 5.98 13.57
CA ARG A 52 7.51 5.16 13.23
C ARG A 52 7.66 4.90 11.74
N ALA A 53 6.56 4.61 11.03
CA ALA A 53 6.57 4.41 9.59
C ALA A 53 6.91 5.74 8.88
N TYR A 54 6.23 6.82 9.26
CA TYR A 54 6.50 8.17 8.75
C TYR A 54 7.97 8.57 8.94
N ASN A 55 8.51 8.44 10.16
CA ASN A 55 9.89 8.83 10.44
C ASN A 55 10.92 7.95 9.71
N SER A 56 10.61 6.67 9.48
CA SER A 56 11.48 5.78 8.70
C SER A 56 11.61 6.26 7.26
N LEU A 57 10.48 6.61 6.63
CA LEU A 57 10.47 7.15 5.27
C LEU A 57 11.17 8.50 5.18
N LYS A 58 10.84 9.42 6.08
CA LYS A 58 11.41 10.78 6.05
C LYS A 58 12.92 10.78 6.23
N ARG A 59 13.45 9.92 7.13
CA ARG A 59 14.91 9.75 7.33
C ARG A 59 15.61 9.07 6.16
N ALA A 60 14.88 8.26 5.39
CA ALA A 60 15.40 7.65 4.17
C ALA A 60 15.37 8.60 2.96
N GLY A 61 14.82 9.81 3.11
CA GLY A 61 14.79 10.83 2.07
C GLY A 61 13.47 10.89 1.29
N TYR A 62 12.51 10.00 1.56
CA TYR A 62 11.21 10.03 0.89
C TYR A 62 10.34 11.14 1.47
N SER A 63 9.89 12.06 0.62
CA SER A 63 9.02 13.18 0.97
C SER A 63 7.66 13.10 0.28
N THR A 64 7.59 12.46 -0.89
CA THR A 64 6.35 12.29 -1.66
C THR A 64 6.01 10.82 -1.88
N ILE A 65 4.74 10.57 -2.21
CA ILE A 65 4.25 9.24 -2.61
C ILE A 65 4.90 8.81 -3.93
N GLY A 66 5.18 9.75 -4.84
CA GLY A 66 5.89 9.48 -6.10
C GLY A 66 7.27 8.88 -5.88
N GLU A 67 8.11 9.55 -5.09
CA GLU A 67 9.47 9.10 -4.76
C GLU A 67 9.46 7.70 -4.12
N LEU A 68 8.51 7.45 -3.21
CA LEU A 68 8.39 6.15 -2.56
C LEU A 68 7.95 5.06 -3.53
N ALA A 69 6.97 5.35 -4.40
CA ALA A 69 6.46 4.40 -5.38
C ALA A 69 7.51 4.04 -6.43
N GLU A 70 8.25 5.04 -6.92
CA GLU A 70 9.35 4.85 -7.87
C GLU A 70 10.44 3.99 -7.26
N ALA A 71 10.87 4.27 -6.03
CA ALA A 71 11.87 3.44 -5.35
C ALA A 71 11.41 1.98 -5.20
N ILE A 72 10.14 1.73 -4.85
CA ILE A 72 9.59 0.37 -4.78
C ILE A 72 9.60 -0.30 -6.16
N ALA A 73 9.21 0.43 -7.21
CA ALA A 73 9.20 -0.08 -8.58
C ALA A 73 10.60 -0.42 -9.10
N GLU A 74 11.62 0.34 -8.69
CA GLU A 74 13.04 0.07 -8.98
C GLU A 74 13.63 -1.09 -8.17
N GLY A 75 12.84 -1.69 -7.26
CA GLY A 75 13.24 -2.85 -6.47
C GLY A 75 13.75 -2.50 -5.07
N THR A 76 13.55 -1.27 -4.59
CA THR A 76 13.82 -0.94 -3.19
C THR A 76 12.86 -1.68 -2.28
N GLU A 77 13.41 -2.57 -1.47
CA GLU A 77 12.65 -3.23 -0.42
C GLU A 77 12.50 -2.28 0.77
N ILE A 78 11.25 -1.95 1.13
CA ILE A 78 10.93 -1.14 2.32
C ILE A 78 11.55 -1.73 3.60
N ALA A 79 11.73 -3.04 3.65
CA ALA A 79 12.41 -3.74 4.75
C ALA A 79 13.89 -3.37 4.92
N LYS A 80 14.54 -2.81 3.89
CA LYS A 80 15.93 -2.34 3.96
C LYS A 80 16.04 -0.90 4.46
N ILE A 81 14.93 -0.18 4.60
CA ILE A 81 14.93 1.17 5.17
C ILE A 81 15.36 1.09 6.63
N ARG A 82 16.39 1.87 6.98
CA ARG A 82 16.95 1.91 8.34
C ARG A 82 15.87 2.30 9.36
N ASN A 83 15.74 1.49 10.41
CA ASN A 83 14.72 1.62 11.47
C ASN A 83 13.27 1.34 11.03
N CYS A 84 13.05 0.82 9.81
CA CYS A 84 11.74 0.36 9.37
C CYS A 84 11.54 -1.10 9.78
N GLY A 85 10.91 -1.33 10.95
CA GLY A 85 10.57 -2.68 11.40
C GLY A 85 9.42 -3.29 10.61
N ALA A 86 9.25 -4.61 10.69
CA ALA A 86 8.22 -5.36 9.93
C ALA A 86 6.80 -4.75 10.02
N LYS A 87 6.40 -4.26 11.20
CA LYS A 87 5.11 -3.58 11.38
C LYS A 87 5.01 -2.29 10.56
N SER A 88 6.07 -1.48 10.54
CA SER A 88 6.12 -0.24 9.76
C SER A 88 6.17 -0.52 8.27
N CYS A 89 6.92 -1.54 7.83
CA CYS A 89 6.93 -1.94 6.42
C CYS A 89 5.53 -2.34 5.95
N ARG A 90 4.84 -3.17 6.74
CA ARG A 90 3.47 -3.58 6.45
C ARG A 90 2.53 -2.38 6.37
N GLU A 91 2.57 -1.52 7.38
CA GLU A 91 1.75 -0.31 7.45
C GLU A 91 1.96 0.60 6.22
N ILE A 92 3.20 0.80 5.78
CA ILE A 92 3.53 1.58 4.57
C ILE A 92 2.86 0.97 3.35
N MET A 93 3.03 -0.34 3.13
CA MET A 93 2.44 -1.03 1.98
C MET A 93 0.90 -1.01 2.02
N GLU A 94 0.30 -1.24 3.19
CA GLU A 94 -1.16 -1.19 3.36
C GLU A 94 -1.71 0.21 3.07
N LYS A 95 -1.10 1.26 3.62
CA LYS A 95 -1.55 2.65 3.42
C LYS A 95 -1.36 3.11 1.97
N LEU A 96 -0.29 2.71 1.30
CA LEU A 96 -0.09 2.97 -0.13
C LEU A 96 -1.16 2.30 -0.98
N PHE A 97 -1.48 1.04 -0.72
CA PHE A 97 -2.58 0.36 -1.40
C PHE A 97 -3.91 1.07 -1.17
N LEU A 98 -4.23 1.43 0.07
CA LEU A 98 -5.49 2.12 0.40
C LEU A 98 -5.57 3.48 -0.30
N TYR A 99 -4.46 4.21 -0.39
CA TYR A 99 -4.39 5.46 -1.13
C TYR A 99 -4.71 5.23 -2.62
N GLN A 100 -4.05 4.28 -3.27
CA GLN A 100 -4.31 3.92 -4.68
C GLN A 100 -5.76 3.47 -4.89
N TYR A 101 -6.25 2.57 -4.04
CA TYR A 101 -7.60 2.02 -4.10
C TYR A 101 -8.66 3.14 -4.04
N ASN A 102 -8.46 4.11 -3.15
CA ASN A 102 -9.37 5.25 -3.03
C ASN A 102 -9.26 6.24 -4.20
N ALA A 103 -8.08 6.33 -4.84
CA ALA A 103 -7.88 7.13 -6.03
C ALA A 103 -8.54 6.54 -7.28
N PHE A 104 -8.80 5.23 -7.31
CA PHE A 104 -9.52 4.59 -8.42
C PHE A 104 -11.03 4.91 -8.41
N PRO A 105 -11.64 5.11 -9.60
CA PRO A 105 -13.09 5.12 -9.77
C PRO A 105 -13.73 3.85 -9.21
N GLN A 106 -14.96 3.96 -8.69
CA GLN A 106 -15.61 2.87 -7.97
C GLN A 106 -15.75 1.59 -8.84
N GLU A 107 -16.04 1.76 -10.12
CA GLU A 107 -16.16 0.71 -11.12
C GLU A 107 -14.84 -0.04 -11.41
N LYS A 108 -13.69 0.56 -11.11
CA LYS A 108 -12.36 -0.04 -11.31
C LYS A 108 -11.79 -0.72 -10.07
N ARG A 109 -12.37 -0.45 -8.89
CA ARG A 109 -11.87 -0.97 -7.61
C ARG A 109 -11.90 -2.50 -7.51
N GLU A 110 -12.96 -3.11 -8.03
CA GLU A 110 -13.09 -4.58 -8.01
C GLU A 110 -12.06 -5.25 -8.92
N GLU A 111 -11.87 -4.73 -10.14
CA GLU A 111 -10.85 -5.19 -11.09
C GLU A 111 -9.46 -5.09 -10.48
N TYR A 112 -9.13 -3.95 -9.87
CA TYR A 112 -7.86 -3.73 -9.20
C TYR A 112 -7.63 -4.71 -8.03
N VAL A 113 -8.64 -4.95 -7.20
CA VAL A 113 -8.52 -5.90 -6.07
C VAL A 113 -8.31 -7.33 -6.56
N LYS A 114 -8.99 -7.74 -7.63
CA LYS A 114 -8.76 -9.07 -8.26
C LYS A 114 -7.32 -9.23 -8.75
N GLU A 115 -6.78 -8.21 -9.40
CA GLU A 115 -5.39 -8.19 -9.85
C GLU A 115 -4.41 -8.35 -8.68
N VAL A 116 -4.62 -7.61 -7.58
CA VAL A 116 -3.80 -7.70 -6.38
C VAL A 116 -3.83 -9.10 -5.77
N ILE A 117 -5.00 -9.76 -5.73
CA ILE A 117 -5.13 -11.12 -5.21
C ILE A 117 -4.33 -12.11 -6.07
N LEU A 118 -4.47 -12.03 -7.39
CA LEU A 118 -3.74 -12.89 -8.33
C LEU A 118 -2.23 -12.70 -8.19
N LEU A 119 -1.77 -11.45 -8.08
CA LEU A 119 -0.36 -11.14 -7.86
C LEU A 119 0.15 -11.76 -6.56
N ASN A 120 -0.56 -11.59 -5.44
CA ASN A 120 -0.14 -12.15 -4.16
C ASN A 120 -0.20 -13.68 -4.13
N ALA A 121 -1.15 -14.31 -4.83
CA ALA A 121 -1.19 -15.77 -4.98
C ALA A 121 0.07 -16.27 -5.70
N SER A 122 0.48 -15.60 -6.79
CA SER A 122 1.68 -15.99 -7.54
C SER A 122 2.99 -15.74 -6.79
N LYS A 123 3.11 -14.62 -6.05
CA LYS A 123 4.36 -14.19 -5.40
C LYS A 123 4.61 -14.80 -4.03
N ASN A 124 3.57 -15.35 -3.39
CA ASN A 124 3.66 -16.02 -2.09
C ASN A 124 3.56 -17.55 -2.17
N THR A 125 3.63 -18.11 -3.38
CA THR A 125 3.82 -19.55 -3.63
C THR A 125 5.32 -19.88 -3.56
#